data_AF-A0A497TIQ2-F1
#
_entry.id   AF-A0A497TIQ2-F1
#
_cell.length_a   1.000
_cell.length_b   1.000
_cell.length_c   1.000
_cell.angle_alpha   90.00
_cell.angle_beta   90.00
_cell.angle_gamma   90.00
#
_symmetry.space_group_name_H-M   'P 1'
#
loop_
_entity.id
_entity.type
_entity.pdbx_description
1 polymer ?
#
loop_
_entity_poly.entity_id
_entity_poly.type
_entity_poly.pdbx_seq_one_letter_code
_entity_poly.pdbx_strand_id
1 'polypeptide(L)'
;MSEYNAYQHTGHGVGRRVGTRLYPLTRDRVKPAVPFGGMKCDERGGRVGLALDSLISSGAILAGGQVIRSILSPYVRVDEEARVEECVLFDGVKVGAGSRLYRTIVDKDVTLPPGTVVGLDHKKDAKRFTVSPGGVVVISRRMKIKKGKQ
;
A
#
# COMPACT_ATOMS: atom_id res chain seq x y z
N MET A 1 9.33 -3.74 40.91
CA MET A 1 9.92 -5.07 41.21
C MET A 1 9.03 -6.11 40.58
N SER A 2 9.46 -7.05 39.77
CA SER A 2 10.64 -7.30 38.94
C SER A 2 10.24 -8.55 38.15
N GLU A 3 10.81 -8.72 36.97
CA GLU A 3 10.66 -9.88 36.09
C GLU A 3 10.70 -11.24 36.81
N TYR A 4 10.11 -12.29 36.23
CA TYR A 4 10.84 -13.53 35.94
C TYR A 4 10.06 -14.54 35.06
N ASN A 5 10.57 -14.75 33.84
CA ASN A 5 10.97 -16.02 33.24
C ASN A 5 10.28 -17.34 33.64
N ALA A 6 9.77 -18.07 32.64
CA ALA A 6 9.84 -19.55 32.58
C ALA A 6 9.51 -20.09 31.17
N TYR A 7 10.50 -20.13 30.29
CA TYR A 7 10.53 -21.06 29.15
C TYR A 7 11.73 -21.99 29.31
N GLN A 8 11.51 -23.12 29.97
CA GLN A 8 12.31 -24.33 29.82
C GLN A 8 11.39 -25.52 30.07
N HIS A 9 11.26 -26.39 29.08
CA HIS A 9 11.25 -27.85 29.25
C HIS A 9 11.21 -28.53 27.88
N THR A 10 12.33 -29.14 27.54
CA THR A 10 12.47 -30.23 26.57
C THR A 10 11.87 -31.51 27.14
N GLY A 11 11.21 -32.32 26.32
CA GLY A 11 10.73 -33.65 26.69
C GLY A 11 9.73 -34.23 25.68
N HIS A 12 10.11 -35.31 25.02
CA HIS A 12 9.28 -36.09 24.10
C HIS A 12 8.02 -36.66 24.78
N GLY A 13 6.88 -36.60 24.08
CA GLY A 13 5.61 -37.20 24.51
C GLY A 13 4.41 -36.37 24.05
N VAL A 14 3.67 -36.87 23.08
CA VAL A 14 2.61 -36.19 22.33
C VAL A 14 1.47 -35.67 23.24
N GLY A 15 1.17 -34.36 23.17
CA GLY A 15 0.00 -33.78 23.84
C GLY A 15 -0.09 -32.25 23.82
N ARG A 16 0.03 -31.62 22.64
CA ARG A 16 -0.07 -30.15 22.44
C ARG A 16 -1.33 -29.55 23.07
N ARG A 17 -1.21 -28.50 23.89
CA ARG A 17 -2.25 -27.46 24.05
C ARG A 17 -1.68 -26.16 24.66
N VAL A 18 -0.93 -25.40 23.85
CA VAL A 18 -0.70 -23.97 24.04
C VAL A 18 -1.12 -23.28 22.76
N GLY A 19 -2.22 -22.52 22.76
CA GLY A 19 -2.57 -21.55 21.70
C GLY A 19 -2.63 -22.03 20.24
N THR A 20 -2.53 -23.35 19.98
CA THR A 20 -2.52 -23.98 18.65
C THR A 20 -3.86 -23.94 17.95
N ARG A 21 -4.91 -23.40 18.59
CA ARG A 21 -6.24 -23.26 17.97
C ARG A 21 -6.35 -22.04 17.07
N LEU A 22 -5.57 -20.98 17.32
CA LEU A 22 -5.55 -19.75 16.52
C LEU A 22 -4.25 -19.55 15.73
N TYR A 23 -3.13 -20.15 16.14
CA TYR A 23 -1.90 -20.24 15.34
C TYR A 23 -2.14 -20.74 13.89
N PRO A 24 -3.00 -21.75 13.60
CA PRO A 24 -3.28 -22.17 12.23
C PRO A 24 -3.99 -21.10 11.39
N LEU A 25 -4.69 -20.16 12.02
CA LEU A 25 -5.35 -19.01 11.38
C LEU A 25 -4.45 -17.76 11.26
N THR A 26 -3.27 -17.77 11.91
CA THR A 26 -2.34 -16.63 11.95
C THR A 26 -0.93 -17.00 11.45
N ARG A 27 -0.71 -18.25 11.02
CA ARG A 27 0.58 -18.78 10.55
C ARG A 27 1.00 -18.22 9.19
N ASP A 28 0.08 -18.14 8.23
CA ASP A 28 0.38 -17.65 6.89
C ASP A 28 -0.84 -16.97 6.26
N ARG A 29 -0.61 -15.71 5.89
CA ARG A 29 -1.44 -14.78 5.10
C ARG A 29 -2.54 -14.01 5.82
N VAL A 30 -2.29 -12.69 5.94
CA VAL A 30 -3.30 -11.66 5.64
C VAL A 30 -4.10 -12.19 4.46
N LYS A 31 -5.41 -12.43 4.58
CA LYS A 31 -6.25 -12.67 3.41
C LYS A 31 -6.03 -11.44 2.54
N PRO A 32 -5.25 -11.50 1.44
CA PRO A 32 -5.20 -10.34 0.57
C PRO A 32 -6.67 -10.11 0.20
N ALA A 33 -7.17 -8.88 0.30
CA ALA A 33 -8.45 -8.61 -0.34
C ALA A 33 -8.24 -9.08 -1.77
N VAL A 34 -9.00 -10.09 -2.20
CA VAL A 34 -8.98 -10.48 -3.61
C VAL A 34 -9.50 -9.23 -4.30
N PRO A 35 -8.65 -8.44 -4.98
CA PRO A 35 -9.19 -7.32 -5.70
C PRO A 35 -10.06 -7.97 -6.78
N PHE A 36 -11.36 -7.68 -6.78
CA PHE A 36 -12.16 -8.02 -7.93
C PHE A 36 -11.61 -7.19 -9.08
N GLY A 37 -10.88 -7.85 -9.99
CA GLY A 37 -10.32 -7.24 -11.17
C GLY A 37 -11.45 -6.85 -12.11
N GLY A 38 -11.94 -5.61 -11.96
CA GLY A 38 -12.77 -4.99 -12.98
C GLY A 38 -11.88 -4.60 -14.15
N MET A 39 -12.13 -5.16 -15.33
CA MET A 39 -11.55 -4.66 -16.58
C MET A 39 -12.27 -3.37 -16.96
N LYS A 40 -11.55 -2.25 -17.01
CA LYS A 40 -12.09 -1.03 -17.64
C LYS A 40 -11.87 -1.20 -19.13
N CYS A 41 -12.93 -1.48 -19.89
CA CYS A 41 -12.90 -1.53 -21.35
C CYS A 41 -13.07 -0.11 -21.92
N ASP A 42 -12.13 0.33 -22.74
CA ASP A 42 -12.23 1.56 -23.54
C ASP A 42 -11.83 1.28 -25.00
N GLU A 43 -11.85 2.31 -25.83
CA GLU A 43 -11.49 2.24 -27.26
C GLU A 43 -10.04 1.78 -27.51
N ARG A 44 -9.18 1.78 -26.48
CA ARG A 44 -7.76 1.40 -26.54
C ARG A 44 -7.49 -0.04 -26.11
N GLY A 45 -8.54 -0.82 -25.85
CA GLY A 45 -8.44 -2.18 -25.30
C GLY A 45 -8.41 -2.14 -23.79
N GLY A 46 -9.24 -2.98 -23.14
CA GLY A 46 -9.44 -2.84 -21.71
C GLY A 46 -8.18 -3.12 -20.88
N ARG A 47 -8.02 -2.36 -19.80
CA ARG A 47 -6.88 -2.50 -18.89
C ARG A 47 -7.27 -3.25 -17.64
N VAL A 48 -6.38 -4.13 -17.22
CA VAL A 48 -6.50 -4.91 -15.99
C VAL A 48 -5.63 -4.26 -14.93
N GLY A 49 -6.18 -4.02 -13.74
CA GLY A 49 -5.40 -3.59 -12.59
C GLY A 49 -4.47 -4.70 -12.09
N LEU A 50 -3.23 -4.36 -11.76
CA LEU A 50 -2.21 -5.32 -11.34
C LEU A 50 -1.71 -5.01 -9.93
N ALA A 51 -1.64 -6.04 -9.08
CA ALA A 51 -1.00 -5.97 -7.78
C ALA A 51 0.06 -7.10 -7.66
N LEU A 52 1.32 -6.73 -7.47
CA LEU A 52 2.44 -7.65 -7.29
C LEU A 52 3.08 -7.42 -5.91
N ASP A 53 3.31 -8.48 -5.15
CA ASP A 53 3.95 -8.43 -3.82
C ASP A 53 3.31 -7.39 -2.88
N SER A 54 2.00 -7.17 -3.00
CA SER A 54 1.30 -6.05 -2.35
C SER A 54 0.18 -6.52 -1.45
N LEU A 55 -0.06 -5.77 -0.38
CA LEU A 55 -1.20 -5.95 0.50
C LEU A 55 -2.30 -4.98 0.11
N ILE A 56 -3.44 -5.52 -0.31
CA ILE A 56 -4.59 -4.75 -0.75
C ILE A 56 -5.72 -4.99 0.25
N SER A 57 -6.29 -3.91 0.78
CA SER A 57 -7.42 -3.96 1.73
C SER A 57 -8.77 -3.94 1.00
N SER A 58 -9.83 -4.25 1.73
CA SER A 58 -11.20 -4.25 1.20
C SER A 58 -11.60 -2.90 0.61
N GLY A 59 -12.30 -2.92 -0.53
CA GLY A 59 -12.79 -1.73 -1.20
C GLY A 59 -11.73 -0.95 -1.97
N ALA A 60 -10.47 -1.39 -1.97
CA ALA A 60 -9.47 -0.83 -2.86
C ALA A 60 -9.75 -1.22 -4.31
N ILE A 61 -9.61 -0.27 -5.25
CA ILE A 61 -9.94 -0.44 -6.66
C ILE A 61 -8.71 -0.10 -7.51
N LEU A 62 -8.26 -1.06 -8.32
CA LEU A 62 -7.19 -0.87 -9.30
C LEU A 62 -7.80 -0.79 -10.71
N ALA A 63 -8.12 0.42 -11.16
CA ALA A 63 -8.78 0.67 -12.44
C ALA A 63 -7.77 0.77 -13.59
N GLY A 64 -6.98 -0.29 -13.81
CA GLY A 64 -5.90 -0.31 -14.81
C GLY A 64 -4.58 0.30 -14.35
N GLY A 65 -4.42 0.52 -13.04
CA GLY A 65 -3.16 0.92 -12.41
C GLY A 65 -2.32 -0.28 -11.97
N GLN A 66 -1.03 -0.03 -11.73
CA GLN A 66 -0.04 -1.01 -11.29
C GLN A 66 0.42 -0.70 -9.86
N VAL A 67 0.38 -1.72 -9.00
CA VAL A 67 0.78 -1.63 -7.60
C VAL A 67 1.80 -2.71 -7.30
N ILE A 68 2.98 -2.33 -6.81
CA ILE A 68 4.10 -3.24 -6.60
C ILE A 68 4.71 -3.00 -5.22
N ARG A 69 4.95 -4.07 -4.45
CA ARG A 69 5.58 -4.00 -3.11
C ARG A 69 4.96 -2.93 -2.19
N SER A 70 3.64 -2.79 -2.21
CA SER A 70 2.94 -1.68 -1.58
C SER A 70 1.79 -2.14 -0.68
N ILE A 71 1.36 -1.24 0.21
CA ILE A 71 0.21 -1.44 1.10
C ILE A 71 -0.87 -0.43 0.74
N LEU A 72 -2.04 -0.93 0.38
CA LEU A 72 -3.23 -0.13 0.10
C LEU A 72 -4.26 -0.38 1.18
N SER A 73 -4.58 0.66 1.94
CA SER A 73 -5.60 0.63 2.98
C SER A 73 -7.01 0.68 2.37
N PRO A 74 -8.09 0.59 3.17
CA PRO A 74 -9.45 0.54 2.64
C PRO A 74 -9.81 1.72 1.73
N TYR A 75 -10.63 1.45 0.72
CA TYR A 75 -11.17 2.46 -0.22
C TYR A 75 -10.13 3.24 -1.04
N VAL A 76 -8.90 2.74 -1.13
CA VAL A 76 -7.88 3.33 -1.99
C VAL A 76 -8.22 3.07 -3.46
N ARG A 77 -8.14 4.11 -4.29
CA ARG A 77 -8.35 4.00 -5.74
C ARG A 77 -7.08 4.32 -6.49
N VAL A 78 -6.68 3.44 -7.40
CA VAL A 78 -5.57 3.65 -8.32
C VAL A 78 -6.12 3.65 -9.75
N ASP A 79 -6.06 4.81 -10.40
CA ASP A 79 -6.56 4.99 -11.75
C ASP A 79 -5.58 4.48 -12.83
N GLU A 80 -6.04 4.52 -14.07
CA GLU A 80 -5.34 3.99 -15.23
C GLU A 80 -3.92 4.53 -15.38
N GLU A 81 -2.99 3.65 -15.78
CA GLU A 81 -1.58 4.00 -16.03
C GLU A 81 -0.82 4.53 -14.80
N ALA A 82 -1.47 4.66 -13.64
CA ALA A 82 -0.80 5.02 -12.42
C ALA A 82 0.09 3.85 -11.95
N ARG A 83 1.27 4.18 -11.44
CA ARG A 83 2.27 3.23 -10.97
C ARG A 83 2.65 3.58 -9.54
N VAL A 84 2.39 2.64 -8.64
CA VAL A 84 2.59 2.77 -7.19
C VAL A 84 3.57 1.70 -6.74
N GLU A 85 4.76 2.11 -6.34
CA GLU A 85 5.86 1.19 -5.96
C GLU A 85 6.41 1.52 -4.58
N GLU A 86 6.56 0.52 -3.71
CA GLU A 86 7.13 0.69 -2.36
C GLU A 86 6.40 1.77 -1.54
N CYS A 87 5.07 1.84 -1.69
CA CYS A 87 4.25 2.87 -1.07
C CYS A 87 3.34 2.32 0.03
N VAL A 88 2.96 3.20 0.95
CA VAL A 88 1.87 2.98 1.91
C VAL A 88 0.81 4.04 1.65
N LEU A 89 -0.36 3.62 1.17
CA LEU A 89 -1.50 4.49 0.92
C LEU A 89 -2.55 4.26 2.01
N PHE A 90 -2.81 5.29 2.81
CA PHE A 90 -3.84 5.25 3.84
C PHE A 90 -5.25 5.34 3.26
N ASP A 91 -6.25 5.16 4.13
CA ASP A 91 -7.65 5.03 3.79
C ASP A 91 -8.14 6.14 2.84
N GLY A 92 -8.91 5.76 1.82
CA GLY A 92 -9.57 6.71 0.92
C GLY A 92 -8.63 7.48 -0.02
N VAL A 93 -7.34 7.14 -0.09
CA VAL A 93 -6.40 7.78 -1.03
C VAL A 93 -6.83 7.51 -2.48
N LYS A 94 -6.80 8.57 -3.30
CA LYS A 94 -7.10 8.49 -4.74
C LYS A 94 -5.86 8.86 -5.53
N VAL A 95 -5.36 7.93 -6.33
CA VAL A 95 -4.21 8.12 -7.21
C VAL A 95 -4.72 8.34 -8.63
N GLY A 96 -4.61 9.57 -9.13
CA GLY A 96 -5.08 9.93 -10.47
C GLY A 96 -4.25 9.29 -11.58
N ALA A 97 -4.85 9.22 -12.77
CA ALA A 97 -4.29 8.55 -13.94
C ALA A 97 -2.85 8.99 -14.28
N GLY A 98 -2.01 8.04 -14.69
CA GLY A 98 -0.61 8.29 -15.08
C GLY A 98 0.32 8.78 -13.95
N SER A 99 -0.14 8.81 -12.70
CA SER A 99 0.70 9.22 -11.57
C SER A 99 1.78 8.18 -11.28
N ARG A 100 2.97 8.62 -10.86
CA ARG A 100 4.10 7.76 -10.49
C ARG A 100 4.51 8.03 -9.05
N LEU A 101 4.31 7.05 -8.18
CA LEU A 101 4.69 7.10 -6.77
C LEU A 101 5.75 6.04 -6.50
N TYR A 102 6.82 6.45 -5.83
CA TYR A 102 7.89 5.56 -5.38
C TYR A 102 8.22 5.87 -3.92
N ARG A 103 8.41 4.88 -3.05
CA ARG A 103 8.84 5.09 -1.65
C ARG A 103 8.09 6.22 -0.92
N THR A 104 6.77 6.21 -1.04
CA THR A 104 5.92 7.30 -0.55
C THR A 104 4.88 6.80 0.47
N ILE A 105 4.67 7.56 1.52
CA ILE A 105 3.56 7.40 2.48
C ILE A 105 2.54 8.50 2.21
N VAL A 106 1.30 8.12 1.90
CA VAL A 106 0.22 9.05 1.59
C VAL A 106 -0.87 8.95 2.64
N ASP A 107 -1.11 10.05 3.35
CA ASP A 107 -2.10 10.17 4.42
C ASP A 107 -3.54 10.00 3.91
N LYS A 108 -4.46 9.70 4.82
CA LYS A 108 -5.85 9.38 4.51
C LYS A 108 -6.58 10.50 3.77
N ASP A 109 -7.47 10.10 2.87
CA ASP A 109 -8.31 10.94 2.01
C ASP A 109 -7.54 11.92 1.10
N VAL A 110 -6.25 11.68 0.87
CA VAL A 110 -5.47 12.47 -0.07
C VAL A 110 -5.83 12.09 -1.50
N THR A 111 -6.13 13.10 -2.32
CA THR A 111 -6.32 12.93 -3.76
C THR A 111 -5.11 13.47 -4.51
N LEU A 112 -4.40 12.59 -5.20
CA LEU A 112 -3.30 12.92 -6.09
C LEU A 112 -3.89 13.17 -7.49
N PRO A 113 -3.74 14.37 -8.06
CA PRO A 113 -4.20 14.65 -9.41
C PRO A 113 -3.49 13.78 -10.46
N PRO A 114 -4.06 13.64 -11.67
CA PRO A 114 -3.41 12.95 -12.77
C PRO A 114 -1.99 13.46 -13.05
N GLY A 115 -1.09 12.53 -13.43
CA GLY A 115 0.31 12.81 -13.73
C GLY A 115 1.15 13.24 -12.52
N THR A 116 0.69 13.00 -11.28
CA THR A 116 1.47 13.33 -10.09
C THR A 116 2.71 12.45 -9.99
N VAL A 117 3.88 13.07 -9.85
CA VAL A 117 5.16 12.38 -9.68
C VAL A 117 5.75 12.70 -8.31
N VAL A 118 5.95 11.66 -7.48
CA VAL A 118 6.51 11.75 -6.13
C VAL A 118 7.43 10.56 -5.84
N GLY A 119 8.55 10.82 -5.18
CA GLY A 119 9.52 9.83 -4.75
C GLY A 119 10.60 9.49 -5.78
N LEU A 120 10.49 10.01 -7.01
CA LEU A 120 11.52 9.83 -8.04
C LEU A 120 12.67 10.84 -7.94
N ASP A 121 12.43 12.02 -7.36
CA ASP A 121 13.43 13.08 -7.22
C ASP A 121 13.29 13.74 -5.84
N HIS A 122 14.05 13.22 -4.87
CA HIS A 122 13.99 13.68 -3.48
C HIS A 122 14.32 15.17 -3.33
N LYS A 123 15.15 15.75 -4.22
CA LYS A 123 15.48 17.19 -4.16
C LYS A 123 14.28 18.05 -4.56
N LYS A 124 13.48 17.61 -5.54
CA LYS A 124 12.22 18.27 -5.91
C LYS A 124 11.13 18.02 -4.90
N ASP A 125 11.08 16.82 -4.33
CA ASP A 125 10.05 16.43 -3.37
C ASP A 125 10.24 17.12 -2.03
N ALA A 126 11.47 17.31 -1.55
CA ALA A 126 11.77 18.05 -0.33
C ALA A 126 11.30 19.53 -0.36
N LYS A 127 11.08 20.10 -1.55
CA LYS A 127 10.52 21.46 -1.69
C LYS A 127 9.01 21.51 -1.48
N ARG A 128 8.32 20.37 -1.53
CA ARG A 128 6.86 20.26 -1.56
C ARG A 128 6.31 19.42 -0.39
N PHE A 129 7.10 18.44 0.05
CA PHE A 129 6.71 17.38 0.96
C PHE A 129 7.83 17.12 1.98
N THR A 130 7.51 16.38 3.03
CA THR A 130 8.51 15.91 3.97
C THR A 130 9.24 14.70 3.38
N VAL A 131 10.57 14.71 3.41
CA VAL A 131 11.42 13.59 2.98
C VAL A 131 12.22 13.11 4.17
N SER A 132 12.10 11.83 4.50
CA SER A 132 12.88 11.23 5.58
C SER A 132 14.36 11.08 5.20
N PRO A 133 15.28 10.91 6.16
CA PRO A 133 16.68 10.63 5.87
C PRO A 133 16.87 9.35 5.03
N GLY A 134 15.99 8.37 5.20
CA GLY A 134 15.95 7.15 4.40
C GLY A 134 15.34 7.33 3.01
N GLY A 135 14.98 8.54 2.59
CA GLY A 135 14.41 8.79 1.26
C GLY A 135 12.98 8.28 1.11
N VAL A 136 12.16 8.39 2.16
CA VAL A 136 10.71 8.16 2.10
C VAL A 136 10.01 9.50 2.05
N VAL A 137 9.16 9.71 1.06
CA VAL A 137 8.37 10.95 0.94
C VAL A 137 7.04 10.80 1.68
N VAL A 138 6.65 11.78 2.48
CA VAL A 138 5.38 11.78 3.21
C VAL A 138 4.48 12.89 2.68
N ILE A 139 3.29 12.52 2.20
CA ILE A 139 2.25 13.44 1.73
C ILE A 139 1.13 13.50 2.76
N SER A 140 1.06 14.59 3.52
CA SER A 140 -0.01 14.84 4.49
C SER A 140 -1.20 15.56 3.85
N ARG A 141 -2.40 15.38 4.40
CA ARG A 141 -3.65 16.02 3.89
C ARG A 141 -3.55 17.55 3.72
N ARG A 142 -2.75 18.22 4.54
CA ARG A 142 -2.59 19.69 4.51
C ARG A 142 -1.64 20.18 3.41
N MET A 143 -0.93 19.27 2.72
CA MET A 143 0.04 19.64 1.70
C MET A 143 -0.66 19.89 0.35
N LYS A 144 -0.27 20.97 -0.33
CA LYS A 144 -0.83 21.33 -1.64
C LYS A 144 -0.24 20.42 -2.72
N ILE A 145 -1.09 19.61 -3.35
CA ILE A 145 -0.69 18.79 -4.50
C ILE A 145 -1.08 19.55 -5.77
N LYS A 146 -0.07 20.02 -6.52
CA LYS A 146 -0.30 20.72 -7.79
C LYS A 146 -0.60 19.70 -8.89
N LYS A 147 -1.57 20.01 -9.77
CA LYS A 147 -1.79 19.25 -11.01
C LYS A 147 -0.50 19.28 -11.84
N GLY A 148 -0.08 18.14 -12.38
CA GLY A 148 0.98 18.12 -13.39
C GLY A 148 0.54 18.97 -14.58
N LYS A 149 1.41 19.87 -15.05
CA LYS A 149 1.22 20.51 -16.36
C LYS A 149 1.55 19.44 -17.41
N GLN A 150 0.60 19.17 -18.30
CA GLN A 150 0.86 18.42 -19.52
C GLN A 150 1.84 19.17 -20.41
#